data_AF-A0A317QJH7-F1
#
_entry.id   AF-A0A317QJH7-F1
#
_cell.length_a   1.000
_cell.length_b   1.000
_cell.length_c   1.000
_cell.angle_alpha   90.00
_cell.angle_beta   90.00
_cell.angle_gamma   90.00
#
_symmetry.space_group_name_H-M   'P 1'
#
loop_
_entity.id
_entity.type
_entity.pdbx_description
1 polymer ?
#
loop_
_entity_poly.entity_id
_entity_poly.type
_entity_poly.pdbx_seq_one_letter_code
_entity_poly.pdbx_strand_id
1 'polypeptide(L)' 'MEHRIEVIWTCAPCEVGGQDARERGSADPLCWNCGGPVVVVGRPAALRIAAGPDAA' A
#
# COMPACT_ATOMS: atom_id res chain seq x y z
N MET A 1 9.96 16.02 7.00
CA MET A 1 9.00 14.93 7.25
C MET A 1 8.48 14.45 5.91
N GLU A 2 8.67 13.18 5.57
CA GLU A 2 8.15 12.60 4.33
C GLU A 2 6.81 11.91 4.63
N HIS A 3 5.76 12.32 3.92
CA HIS A 3 4.45 11.71 4.02
C HIS A 3 4.30 10.67 2.91
N ARG A 4 4.30 9.38 3.26
CA ARG A 4 3.98 8.30 2.31
C ARG A 4 2.58 7.80 2.60
N ILE A 5 1.69 7.89 1.61
CA ILE A 5 0.34 7.37 1.72
C ILE A 5 0.41 5.88 1.42
N GLU A 6 -0.09 5.05 2.32
CA GLU A 6 -0.27 3.63 2.04
C GLU A 6 -1.70 3.36 1.56
N VAL A 7 -1.82 2.47 0.59
CA VAL A 7 -3.10 1.98 0.08
C VAL A 7 -3.20 0.51 0.41
N ILE A 8 -4.25 0.14 1.11
CA ILE A 8 -4.59 -1.26 1.41
C ILE A 8 -5.65 -1.68 0.41
N TRP A 9 -5.48 -2.87 -0.17
CA TRP A 9 -6.36 -3.39 -1.20
C TRP A 9 -6.62 -4.89 -1.07
N THR A 10 -7.67 -5.36 -1.74
CA THR A 10 -8.00 -6.78 -1.88
C THR A 10 -8.26 -7.16 -3.34
N CYS A 11 -7.93 -8.41 -3.69
CA CYS A 11 -8.19 -9.00 -5.00
C CYS A 11 -9.14 -10.19 -4.82
N ALA A 12 -10.41 -10.05 -5.25
CA ALA A 12 -11.40 -11.11 -5.10
C ALA A 12 -11.07 -12.39 -5.90
N PRO A 13 -10.60 -12.34 -7.16
CA PRO A 13 -10.24 -13.54 -7.91
C PRO A 13 -9.13 -14.39 -7.27
N CYS A 14 -8.20 -13.74 -6.58
CA CYS A 14 -7.06 -14.41 -5.96
C CYS A 14 -7.23 -14.63 -4.45
N GLU A 15 -8.25 -14.04 -3.84
CA GLU A 15 -8.50 -14.04 -2.40
C GLU A 15 -7.29 -13.58 -1.55
N VAL A 16 -6.53 -12.61 -2.08
CA VAL A 16 -5.37 -12.01 -1.38
C VAL A 16 -5.57 -10.53 -1.12
N GLY A 17 -4.94 -10.04 -0.05
CA GLY A 17 -4.78 -8.63 0.25
C GLY A 17 -3.34 -8.15 0.03
N GLY A 18 -3.18 -6.84 -0.08
CA GLY A 18 -1.86 -6.23 -0.21
C GLY A 18 -1.86 -4.76 0.19
N GLN A 19 -0.65 -4.20 0.22
CA GLN A 19 -0.43 -2.82 0.56
C GLN A 19 0.64 -2.21 -0.34
N ASP A 20 0.36 -1.06 -0.93
CA ASP A 20 1.30 -0.30 -1.75
C ASP A 20 1.55 1.09 -1.19
N ALA A 21 2.79 1.57 -1.34
CA ALA A 21 3.10 2.98 -1.14
C ALA A 21 2.58 3.76 -2.35
N ARG A 22 1.57 4.61 -2.13
CA ARG A 22 1.06 5.51 -3.16
C ARG A 22 1.86 6.80 -3.15
N GLU A 23 2.63 7.01 -4.20
CA GLU A 23 3.16 8.34 -4.50
C GLU A 23 2.06 9.21 -5.12
N ARG A 24 2.14 10.53 -4.90
CA ARG A 24 1.15 11.48 -5.42
C ARG A 24 1.14 11.43 -6.95
N GLY A 25 0.04 10.94 -7.53
CA GLY A 25 -0.13 10.78 -8.99
C GLY A 25 0.11 9.36 -9.51
N SER A 26 0.44 8.40 -8.64
CA SER A 26 0.62 7.00 -9.07
C SER A 26 -0.71 6.32 -9.44
N ALA A 27 -0.62 5.44 -10.44
CA ALA A 27 -1.72 4.61 -10.94
C ALA A 27 -2.37 3.79 -9.82
N ASP A 28 -3.59 3.29 -10.07
CA ASP A 28 -4.22 2.38 -9.12
C ASP A 28 -3.40 1.09 -8.96
N PRO A 29 -3.32 0.53 -7.74
CA PRO A 29 -2.57 -0.69 -7.50
C PRO A 29 -3.13 -1.86 -8.31
N LEU A 30 -2.27 -2.83 -8.61
CA LEU A 30 -2.64 -4.07 -9.28
C LEU A 30 -2.27 -5.26 -8.40
N CYS A 31 -2.99 -6.36 -8.56
CA CYS A 31 -2.73 -7.57 -7.80
C CYS A 31 -1.38 -8.15 -8.21
N TRP A 32 -0.47 -8.35 -7.25
CA TRP A 32 0.84 -8.95 -7.51
C TRP A 32 0.74 -10.38 -8.07
N ASN A 33 -0.35 -11.11 -7.79
CA ASN A 33 -0.50 -12.50 -8.19
C ASN A 33 -1.03 -12.65 -9.62
N CYS A 34 -2.02 -11.86 -10.02
CA CYS A 34 -2.67 -12.00 -11.34
C CYS A 34 -2.50 -10.79 -12.27
N GLY A 35 -1.92 -9.68 -11.80
CA GLY A 35 -1.81 -8.42 -12.54
C GLY A 35 -3.14 -7.69 -12.76
N GLY A 36 -4.25 -8.23 -12.24
CA GLY A 36 -5.59 -7.66 -12.40
C GLY A 36 -5.88 -6.48 -11.46
N PRO A 37 -6.99 -5.76 -11.69
CA PRO A 37 -7.41 -4.65 -10.85
C PRO A 37 -7.75 -5.14 -9.43
N VAL A 38 -7.54 -4.27 -8.44
CA VAL A 38 -7.83 -4.53 -7.03
C VAL A 38 -8.83 -3.51 -6.50
N VAL A 39 -9.51 -3.87 -5.41
CA VAL A 39 -10.40 -2.96 -4.68
C VAL A 39 -9.62 -2.32 -3.55
N VAL A 40 -9.54 -0.99 -3.53
CA VAL A 40 -8.95 -0.26 -2.41
C VAL A 40 -9.92 -0.25 -1.24
N VAL A 41 -9.49 -0.81 -0.12
CA VAL A 41 -10.30 -0.93 1.11
C VAL A 41 -9.87 0.04 2.20
N GLY A 42 -8.69 0.67 2.07
CA GLY A 42 -8.22 1.67 3.01
C GLY A 42 -7.11 2.54 2.43
N ARG A 43 -7.07 3.80 2.86
CA ARG A 43 -5.98 4.76 2.55
C ARG A 43 -5.48 5.41 3.83
N PRO A 44 -4.82 4.66 4.72
CA PRO A 44 -4.26 5.25 5.93
C PRO A 44 -3.25 6.35 5.57
N ALA A 45 -3.53 7.57 6.02
CA ALA A 45 -2.55 8.65 6.02
C ALA A 45 -1.58 8.43 7.19
N ALA A 46 -0.74 7.40 7.09
CA ALA A 46 0.24 7.11 8.13
C ALA A 46 1.47 8.02 7.97
N LEU A 47 1.82 8.76 9.02
CA LEU A 47 3.18 9.28 9.19
C LEU A 47 4.08 8.08 9.50
N ARG A 48 4.85 7.59 8.53
CA ARG A 48 5.96 6.67 8.85
C ARG A 48 7.06 7.48 9.53
N ILE A 49 7.13 7.38 10.86
CA ILE A 49 8.38 7.63 11.57
C ILE A 49 9.29 6.49 11.11
N ALA A 50 10.30 6.79 10.30
CA ALA A 50 11.33 5.78 10.03
C ALA A 50 11.84 5.30 11.38
N ALA A 51 11.57 4.05 11.75
CA ALA A 51 12.27 3.42 12.85
C ALA A 51 13.73 3.37 12.41
N GLY A 52 14.53 4.34 12.85
CA GLY A 52 15.96 4.25 12.73
C GLY A 52 16.42 2.97 13.43
N PRO A 53 17.38 2.22 12.86
CA PRO A 53 18.02 1.15 13.60
C PRO A 53 18.91 1.78 14.67
N ASP A 54 18.32 2.10 15.83
CA ASP A 54 19.04 2.37 17.07
C ASP A 54 18.26 1.74 18.23
N ALA A 55 18.37 0.42 18.33
CA ALA A 55 18.12 -0.32 19.57
C ALA A 55 18.84 -1.68 19.53
N ALA A 56 20.17 -1.63 19.69
CA ALA A 56 21.02 -2.55 20.48
C ALA A 56 22.42 -2.69 19.87
#